data_AF-A0A960DC69-F1
#
_entry.id   AF-A0A960DC69-F1
#
_cell.length_a   1.000
_cell.length_b   1.000
_cell.length_c   1.000
_cell.angle_alpha   90.00
_cell.angle_beta   90.00
_cell.angle_gamma   90.00
#
_symmetry.space_group_name_H-M   'P 1'
#
loop_
_entity.id
_entity.type
_entity.pdbx_description
1 polymer ?
#
loop_
_entity_poly.entity_id
_entity_poly.type
_entity_poly.pdbx_seq_one_letter_code
_entity_poly.pdbx_strand_id
1 'polypeptide(L)'
;MTVNGKALARAGFAVAAAIGLSLGTATTASAELVGPGCTAYAEQVPEGPGSVQGMSQDPVAVAASNNPLLTTLTKAVSGQLNPQVNLVDTLNGAEFTVFAPTDEA
;
A
#
# COMPACT_ATOMS: atom_id res chain seq x y z
N MET A 1 -26.23 24.76 50.93
CA MET A 1 -25.46 26.02 50.94
C MET A 1 -24.43 25.91 49.83
N THR A 2 -24.86 26.02 48.58
CA THR A 2 -24.90 27.26 47.80
C THR A 2 -23.49 27.79 47.52
N VAL A 3 -23.01 27.42 46.33
CA VAL A 3 -21.84 27.95 45.65
C VAL A 3 -22.04 29.45 45.38
N ASN A 4 -21.08 30.29 45.74
CA ASN A 4 -21.11 31.71 45.39
C ASN A 4 -20.00 32.02 44.37
N GLY A 5 -20.43 32.16 43.13
CA GLY A 5 -19.60 32.49 41.99
C GLY A 5 -19.07 33.92 42.04
N LYS A 6 -17.78 34.05 41.81
CA LYS A 6 -17.15 35.28 41.32
C LYS A 6 -16.36 34.89 40.07
N ALA A 7 -17.10 34.73 38.97
CA ALA A 7 -16.52 34.81 37.64
C ALA A 7 -16.13 36.26 37.39
N LEU A 8 -14.92 36.49 36.87
CA LEU A 8 -14.62 37.46 35.81
C LEU A 8 -13.10 37.49 35.53
N ALA A 9 -12.76 36.93 34.36
CA ALA A 9 -11.80 37.42 33.38
C ALA A 9 -10.33 37.66 33.79
N ARG A 10 -9.43 36.78 33.31
CA ARG A 10 -8.29 37.20 32.48
C ARG A 10 -8.02 36.15 31.39
N ALA A 11 -8.11 36.63 30.16
CA ALA A 11 -7.85 35.91 28.93
C ALA A 11 -6.35 35.69 28.70
N GLY A 12 -6.02 34.65 27.94
CA GLY A 12 -4.96 34.72 26.92
C GLY A 12 -3.57 34.26 27.33
N PHE A 13 -3.32 32.95 27.19
CA PHE A 13 -2.04 32.46 26.67
C PHE A 13 -2.34 31.29 25.71
N ALA A 14 -2.68 31.65 24.47
CA ALA A 14 -2.65 30.74 23.34
C ALA A 14 -1.44 31.15 22.49
N VAL A 15 -0.41 30.30 22.45
CA VAL A 15 0.53 30.25 21.32
C VAL A 15 0.80 28.79 21.01
N ALA A 16 0.17 28.34 19.93
CA ALA A 16 0.57 27.17 19.17
C ALA A 16 1.81 27.51 18.33
N ALA A 17 2.82 26.64 18.39
CA ALA A 17 3.90 26.45 17.41
C ALA A 17 4.62 25.16 17.87
N ALA A 18 4.33 23.95 17.41
CA ALA A 18 4.32 23.46 16.03
C ALA A 18 5.50 24.05 15.23
N ILE A 19 6.50 23.21 14.98
CA ILE A 19 7.42 23.12 13.82
C ILE A 19 8.76 22.60 14.36
N GLY A 20 9.17 21.41 13.90
CA GLY A 20 10.53 20.92 14.16
C GLY A 20 10.71 19.40 14.23
N LEU A 21 9.69 18.59 13.91
CA LEU A 21 9.93 17.19 13.57
C LEU A 21 10.17 17.10 12.07
N SER A 22 11.39 17.46 11.65
CA SER A 22 11.92 17.10 10.34
C SER A 22 12.12 15.59 10.31
N LEU A 23 11.01 14.86 10.13
CA LEU A 23 10.99 13.49 9.65
C LEU A 23 11.63 13.55 8.27
N GLY A 24 12.83 12.97 8.16
CA GLY A 24 13.53 12.86 6.89
C GLY A 24 12.58 12.29 5.85
N THR A 25 12.51 12.94 4.70
CA THR A 25 12.04 12.29 3.49
C THR A 25 13.00 11.13 3.24
N ALA A 26 12.68 9.97 3.80
CA ALA A 26 13.18 8.71 3.30
C ALA A 26 12.76 8.69 1.84
N THR A 27 13.67 9.10 0.95
CA THR A 27 13.59 8.69 -0.43
C THR A 27 13.67 7.18 -0.35
N THR A 28 12.51 6.52 -0.33
CA THR A 28 12.44 5.14 -0.79
C THR A 28 13.16 5.19 -2.12
N ALA A 29 14.22 4.41 -2.27
CA ALA A 29 14.76 4.13 -3.59
C ALA A 29 13.61 3.45 -4.34
N SER A 30 12.74 4.25 -4.94
CA SER A 30 11.68 3.79 -5.80
C SER A 30 12.45 3.14 -6.93
N ALA A 31 12.44 1.81 -6.99
CA ALA A 31 12.72 1.14 -8.24
C ALA A 31 11.83 1.85 -9.26
N GLU A 32 12.44 2.70 -10.09
CA GLU A 32 11.69 3.52 -11.04
C GLU A 32 10.86 2.53 -11.84
N LEU A 33 9.54 2.67 -11.77
CA LEU A 33 8.66 1.70 -12.38
C LEU A 33 8.90 1.72 -13.89
N VAL A 34 9.33 0.59 -14.44
CA VAL A 34 9.69 0.49 -15.84
C VAL A 34 8.54 -0.09 -16.66
N GLY A 35 8.09 0.66 -17.65
CA GLY A 35 7.10 0.19 -18.62
C GLY A 35 6.03 1.24 -18.95
N PRO A 36 5.43 1.17 -20.15
CA PRO A 36 4.44 2.16 -20.59
C PRO A 36 3.16 2.18 -19.72
N GLY A 37 2.85 1.06 -19.06
CA GLY A 37 1.68 0.93 -18.19
C GLY A 37 1.90 1.36 -16.75
N CYS A 38 3.14 1.60 -16.31
CA CYS A 38 3.43 1.84 -14.89
C CYS A 38 2.89 3.19 -14.39
N THR A 39 2.95 4.25 -15.19
CA THR A 39 2.39 5.56 -14.82
C THR A 39 0.87 5.48 -14.69
N ALA A 40 0.19 4.92 -15.70
CA ALA A 40 -1.26 4.76 -15.68
C ALA A 40 -1.73 3.86 -14.52
N TYR A 41 -0.96 2.82 -14.19
CA TYR A 41 -1.25 1.96 -13.05
C TYR A 41 -1.09 2.68 -11.71
N ALA A 42 -0.01 3.46 -11.53
CA ALA A 42 0.19 4.25 -10.32
C ALA A 42 -0.87 5.34 -10.15
N GLU A 43 -1.41 5.90 -11.24
CA GLU A 43 -2.55 6.82 -11.20
C GLU A 43 -3.86 6.10 -10.85
N GLN A 44 -4.04 4.85 -11.32
CA GLN A 44 -5.23 4.05 -11.04
C GLN A 44 -5.24 3.50 -9.61
N VAL A 45 -4.08 3.07 -9.10
CA VAL A 45 -3.91 2.48 -7.76
C VAL A 45 -2.75 3.21 -7.03
N PRO A 46 -3.00 4.45 -6.57
CA PRO A 46 -1.96 5.27 -5.96
C PRO A 46 -1.51 4.76 -4.59
N GLU A 47 -2.43 4.17 -3.81
CA GLU A 47 -2.19 3.71 -2.44
C GLU A 47 -2.93 2.40 -2.14
N GLY A 48 -2.55 1.74 -1.04
CA GLY A 48 -3.16 0.49 -0.57
C GLY A 48 -2.40 -0.77 -0.98
N PRO A 49 -2.90 -1.96 -0.65
CA PRO A 49 -2.19 -3.22 -0.85
C PRO A 49 -1.96 -3.57 -2.33
N GLY A 50 -2.81 -3.06 -3.23
CA GLY A 50 -2.60 -3.17 -4.68
C GLY A 50 -1.65 -2.14 -5.26
N SER A 51 -1.22 -1.11 -4.50
CA SER A 51 -0.23 -0.15 -5.02
C SER A 51 1.15 -0.81 -5.13
N VAL A 52 2.02 -0.25 -5.96
CA VAL A 52 3.40 -0.74 -6.11
C VAL A 52 4.15 -0.81 -4.76
N GLN A 53 3.89 0.16 -3.88
CA GLN A 53 4.52 0.22 -2.57
C GLN A 53 3.91 -0.80 -1.60
N GLY A 54 2.59 -1.01 -1.67
CA GLY A 54 1.89 -2.02 -0.88
C GLY A 54 2.29 -3.44 -1.29
N MET A 55 2.33 -3.71 -2.59
CA MET A 55 2.77 -4.98 -3.15
C MET A 55 4.23 -5.32 -2.81
N SER A 56 5.08 -4.31 -2.63
CA SER A 56 6.49 -4.52 -2.25
C SER A 56 6.67 -5.03 -0.81
N GLN A 57 5.65 -4.90 0.05
CA GLN A 57 5.70 -5.32 1.45
C GLN A 57 5.12 -6.72 1.65
N ASP A 58 4.34 -7.21 0.69
CA ASP A 58 3.63 -8.48 0.78
C ASP A 58 4.36 -9.59 0.02
N PRO A 59 4.19 -10.86 0.43
CA PRO A 59 4.66 -12.02 -0.34
C PRO A 59 4.09 -12.03 -1.75
N VAL A 60 4.82 -12.60 -2.71
CA VAL A 60 4.53 -12.52 -4.14
C VAL A 60 3.09 -12.94 -4.50
N ALA A 61 2.58 -14.02 -3.90
CA ALA A 61 1.21 -14.46 -4.19
C ALA A 61 0.16 -13.51 -3.62
N VAL A 62 0.42 -12.90 -2.47
CA VAL A 62 -0.48 -11.91 -1.83
C VAL A 62 -0.46 -10.61 -2.63
N ALA A 63 0.73 -10.12 -2.98
CA ALA A 63 0.92 -8.95 -3.83
C ALA A 63 0.19 -9.11 -5.18
N ALA A 64 0.35 -10.26 -5.85
CA ALA A 64 -0.36 -10.54 -7.10
C ALA A 64 -1.89 -10.56 -6.92
N SER A 65 -2.38 -11.09 -5.80
CA SER A 65 -3.82 -11.17 -5.49
C SER A 65 -4.45 -9.80 -5.23
N ASN A 66 -3.68 -8.83 -4.75
CA ASN A 66 -4.15 -7.47 -4.46
C ASN A 66 -4.18 -6.57 -5.69
N ASN A 67 -3.60 -6.99 -6.81
CA ASN A 67 -3.52 -6.20 -8.03
C ASN A 67 -4.78 -6.40 -8.91
N PRO A 68 -5.52 -5.33 -9.25
CA PRO A 68 -6.76 -5.45 -10.05
C PRO A 68 -6.54 -5.92 -11.49
N LEU A 69 -5.31 -5.91 -12.00
CA LEU A 69 -4.98 -6.33 -13.36
C LEU A 69 -4.42 -7.75 -13.45
N LEU A 70 -4.23 -8.45 -12.33
CA LEU A 70 -3.61 -9.78 -12.26
C LEU A 70 -4.58 -10.87 -11.77
N THR A 71 -5.89 -10.66 -11.96
CA THR A 71 -6.90 -11.56 -11.41
C THR A 71 -6.85 -12.95 -12.05
N THR A 72 -6.53 -13.02 -13.33
CA THR A 72 -6.37 -14.26 -14.11
C THR A 72 -5.15 -15.03 -13.66
N LEU A 73 -4.02 -14.35 -13.46
CA LEU A 73 -2.81 -14.96 -12.90
C LEU A 73 -3.08 -15.49 -11.48
N THR A 74 -3.73 -14.70 -10.64
CA THR A 74 -4.08 -15.11 -9.27
C THR A 74 -4.93 -16.37 -9.27
N LYS A 75 -5.93 -16.46 -10.16
CA LYS A 75 -6.74 -17.67 -10.34
C LYS A 75 -5.92 -18.87 -10.82
N ALA A 76 -4.94 -18.66 -11.68
CA ALA A 76 -4.06 -19.72 -12.18
C ALA A 76 -3.13 -20.26 -11.09
N VAL A 77 -2.53 -19.37 -10.31
CA VAL A 77 -1.54 -19.69 -9.27
C VAL A 77 -2.20 -20.28 -8.03
N SER A 78 -3.40 -19.83 -7.67
CA SER A 78 -4.17 -20.32 -6.51
C SER A 78 -4.98 -21.59 -6.78
N GLY A 79 -4.88 -22.15 -7.99
CA GLY A 79 -5.59 -23.36 -8.38
C GLY A 79 -7.08 -23.20 -8.65
N GLN A 80 -7.58 -21.96 -8.75
CA GLN A 80 -8.97 -21.68 -9.13
C GLN A 80 -9.24 -22.00 -10.60
N LEU A 81 -8.25 -21.82 -11.48
CA LEU A 81 -8.33 -22.24 -12.90
C LEU A 81 -7.99 -23.71 -13.09
N ASN A 82 -7.00 -24.22 -12.34
CA ASN A 82 -6.63 -25.63 -12.37
C ASN A 82 -6.35 -26.13 -10.94
N PRO A 83 -7.19 -26.98 -10.35
CA PRO A 83 -7.03 -27.44 -8.96
C PRO A 83 -5.78 -28.31 -8.75
N GLN A 84 -5.10 -28.74 -9.82
CA GLN A 84 -3.82 -29.45 -9.75
C GLN A 84 -2.61 -28.50 -9.63
N VAL A 85 -2.82 -27.19 -9.77
CA VAL A 85 -1.76 -26.17 -9.73
C VAL A 85 -2.02 -25.25 -8.55
N ASN A 86 -1.26 -25.43 -7.46
CA ASN A 86 -1.22 -24.49 -6.36
C ASN A 86 0.23 -24.07 -6.11
N LEU A 87 0.59 -22.88 -6.60
CA LEU A 87 1.94 -22.33 -6.49
C LEU A 87 2.01 -21.21 -5.45
N VAL A 88 0.94 -20.96 -4.70
CA VAL A 88 0.91 -19.90 -3.68
C VAL A 88 2.01 -20.10 -2.66
N ASP A 89 2.15 -21.31 -2.11
CA ASP A 89 3.18 -21.63 -1.13
C ASP A 89 4.60 -21.57 -1.73
N THR A 90 4.75 -22.00 -2.99
CA THR A 90 6.03 -21.95 -3.71
C THR A 90 6.48 -20.51 -3.93
N LEU A 91 5.60 -19.63 -4.41
CA LEU A 91 5.91 -18.24 -4.71
C LEU A 91 6.14 -17.40 -3.44
N ASN A 92 5.57 -17.79 -2.30
CA ASN A 92 5.78 -17.12 -1.03
C ASN A 92 7.04 -17.60 -0.29
N GLY A 93 7.64 -18.72 -0.70
CA GLY A 93 8.74 -19.36 0.01
C GLY A 93 10.15 -18.87 -0.37
N ALA A 94 10.29 -18.07 -1.42
CA ALA A 94 11.59 -17.57 -1.89
C ALA A 94 11.46 -16.26 -2.69
N GLU A 95 12.59 -15.71 -3.10
CA GLU A 95 12.66 -14.53 -3.96
C GLU A 95 12.49 -14.93 -5.43
N PHE A 96 11.49 -14.35 -6.10
CA PHE A 96 11.22 -14.58 -7.51
C PHE A 96 11.03 -13.28 -8.28
N THR A 97 11.59 -13.23 -9.48
CA THR A 97 11.18 -12.23 -10.49
C THR A 97 10.02 -12.80 -11.29
N VAL A 98 8.81 -12.30 -11.03
CA VAL A 98 7.59 -12.81 -11.65
C VAL A 98 7.26 -12.02 -12.91
N PHE A 99 7.18 -12.74 -14.04
CA PHE A 99 6.64 -12.22 -15.29
C PHE A 99 5.13 -12.45 -15.32
N ALA A 100 4.39 -11.48 -14.79
CA ALA A 100 2.94 -11.55 -14.64
C ALA A 100 2.23 -10.95 -15.87
N PRO A 101 1.50 -11.74 -16.68
CA PRO A 101 0.61 -11.19 -17.69
C PRO A 101 -0.56 -10.44 -17.03
N THR A 102 -0.96 -9.33 -17.63
CA THR A 102 -2.20 -8.62 -17.26
C THR A 102 -3.42 -9.40 -17.73
N ASP A 103 -4.61 -9.08 -17.20
CA ASP A 103 -5.87 -9.73 -17.57
C ASP A 103 -6.26 -9.58 -19.07
N GLU A 104 -5.71 -8.60 -19.78
CA GLU A 104 -5.93 -8.39 -21.22
C GLU A 104 -4.95 -9.16 -22.13
N ALA A 105 -3.95 -9.85 -21.56
CA ALA A 105 -2.94 -10.61 -22.29
C ALA A 105 -3.38 -12.05 -22.54
#